data_AF-A0A7C0Z5B1-F1
#
_entry.id   AF-A0A7C0Z5B1-F1
#
_cell.length_a   1.000
_cell.length_b   1.000
_cell.length_c   1.000
_cell.angle_alpha   90.00
_cell.angle_beta   90.00
_cell.angle_gamma   90.00
#
_symmetry.space_group_name_H-M   'P 1'
#
loop_
_entity.id
_entity.type
_entity.pdbx_description
1 polymer ?
#
loop_
_entity_poly.entity_id
_entity_poly.type
_entity_poly.pdbx_seq_one_letter_code
_entity_poly.pdbx_strand_id
1 'polypeptide(L)' 'PECVLAREAEICYVSVAMVTDYDVWAEKPVSTQEIVETMHRNVENFRRLIMEAIPEIPRERTCKCGEALKEALI' A
#
# COMPACT_ATOMS: atom_id res chain seq x y z
N PRO A 1 1.24 8.23 -9.19
CA PRO A 1 2.20 9.08 -8.46
C PRO A 1 1.95 9.23 -6.94
N GLU A 2 1.09 8.41 -6.32
CA GLU A 2 0.76 8.54 -4.89
C GLU A 2 1.97 8.46 -3.96
N CYS A 3 2.85 7.47 -4.15
CA CYS A 3 4.06 7.30 -3.35
C CYS A 3 5.05 8.47 -3.50
N VAL A 4 5.11 9.08 -4.69
CA VAL A 4 5.97 10.24 -4.98
C VAL A 4 5.44 11.46 -4.24
N LEU A 5 4.13 11.73 -4.35
CA LEU A 5 3.48 12.86 -3.67
C LEU A 5 3.57 12.73 -2.15
N ALA A 6 3.41 11.52 -1.60
CA ALA A 6 3.56 11.29 -0.17
C ALA A 6 5.01 11.54 0.32
N ARG A 7 6.00 11.20 -0.52
CA ARG A 7 7.41 11.49 -0.24
C ARG A 7 7.71 12.98 -0.28
N GLU A 8 7.19 13.70 -1.27
CA GLU A 8 7.31 15.16 -1.38
C GLU A 8 6.63 15.89 -0.21
N ALA A 9 5.55 15.33 0.32
CA ALA A 9 4.86 15.82 1.51
C ALA A 9 5.49 15.35 2.85
N GLU A 10 6.62 14.65 2.81
CA GLU A 10 7.35 14.14 3.99
C GLU A 10 6.51 13.19 4.90
N ILE A 11 5.62 12.42 4.27
CA ILE A 11 4.79 11.39 4.91
C ILE A 11 5.52 10.04 4.82
N CYS A 12 5.66 9.29 5.93
CA CYS A 12 6.14 7.89 5.84
C CYS A 12 5.01 7.07 5.16
N TYR A 13 5.22 6.67 3.91
CA TYR A 13 4.24 5.95 3.09
C TYR A 13 4.57 4.46 2.98
N VAL A 14 3.55 3.61 3.06
CA VAL A 14 3.65 2.16 2.83
C VAL A 14 2.46 1.70 1.99
N SER A 15 2.70 0.81 1.04
CA SER A 15 1.63 0.17 0.25
C SER A 15 1.43 -1.25 0.73
N VAL A 16 0.18 -1.61 1.03
CA VAL A 16 -0.23 -2.98 1.32
C VAL A 16 -1.09 -3.44 0.14
N ALA A 17 -0.52 -4.29 -0.70
CA ALA A 17 -1.19 -4.79 -1.89
C ALA A 17 -1.80 -6.16 -1.65
N MET A 18 -2.98 -6.39 -2.23
CA MET A 18 -3.66 -7.67 -2.23
C MET A 18 -3.66 -8.24 -3.65
N VAL A 19 -3.16 -9.46 -3.81
CA VAL A 19 -3.19 -10.15 -5.10
C VAL A 19 -4.63 -10.55 -5.42
N THR A 20 -5.18 -10.02 -6.52
CA THR A 20 -6.56 -10.26 -6.96
C THR A 20 -6.67 -11.25 -8.11
N ASP A 21 -5.65 -11.27 -8.96
CA ASP A 21 -5.56 -12.04 -10.19
C ASP A 21 -4.08 -12.18 -10.62
N TYR A 22 -3.84 -12.95 -11.67
CA TYR A 22 -2.50 -13.22 -12.19
C TYR A 22 -2.22 -12.48 -13.52
N ASP A 23 -2.90 -11.36 -13.77
CA ASP A 23 -2.70 -10.52 -14.95
C ASP A 23 -2.78 -11.32 -16.28
N VAL A 24 -2.28 -10.78 -17.39
CA VAL A 24 -2.36 -11.38 -18.73
C VAL A 24 -1.40 -12.55 -18.96
N TRP A 25 -0.49 -12.85 -18.01
CA TRP A 25 0.49 -13.92 -18.18
C TRP A 25 -0.05 -15.30 -17.78
N ALA A 26 -1.16 -15.36 -17.06
CA ALA A 26 -1.84 -16.59 -16.74
C ALA A 26 -2.68 -17.11 -17.92
N GLU A 27 -2.96 -18.41 -17.94
CA GLU A 27 -3.79 -19.05 -18.97
C GLU A 27 -5.20 -18.44 -19.07
N LYS A 28 -5.67 -17.82 -17.98
CA LYS A 28 -6.98 -17.19 -17.90
C LYS A 28 -6.80 -15.66 -17.87
N PRO A 29 -7.43 -14.91 -18.80
CA PRO A 29 -7.28 -13.47 -18.85
C PRO A 29 -7.96 -12.79 -17.65
N VAL A 30 -7.46 -11.59 -17.32
CA VAL A 30 -8.01 -10.75 -16.25
C VAL A 30 -9.51 -10.48 -16.46
N SER A 31 -10.29 -10.64 -15.39
CA SER A 31 -11.73 -10.36 -15.38
C SER A 31 -12.08 -9.47 -14.19
N THR A 32 -12.82 -8.39 -14.45
CA THR A 32 -13.32 -7.48 -13.40
C THR A 32 -14.13 -8.22 -12.34
N GLN A 33 -14.90 -9.22 -12.74
CA GLN A 33 -15.71 -10.00 -11.83
C GLN A 33 -14.84 -10.83 -10.86
N GLU A 34 -13.79 -11.47 -11.39
CA GLU A 34 -12.86 -12.28 -10.59
C GLU A 34 -12.07 -11.41 -9.59
N ILE A 35 -11.68 -10.21 -10.01
CA ILE A 35 -11.03 -9.22 -9.12
C ILE A 35 -11.94 -8.88 -7.94
N VAL A 36 -13.20 -8.53 -8.19
CA VAL A 36 -14.16 -8.12 -7.15
C VAL A 36 -14.48 -9.29 -6.21
N GLU A 37 -14.64 -10.50 -6.73
CA GLU A 37 -14.89 -11.70 -5.94
C GLU A 37 -13.70 -12.05 -5.02
N THR A 38 -12.48 -11.99 -5.55
CA THR A 38 -11.26 -12.21 -4.75
C THR A 38 -11.08 -11.12 -3.70
N MET A 39 -11.37 -9.86 -4.05
CA MET A 39 -11.32 -8.73 -3.13
C MET A 39 -12.29 -8.91 -1.96
N HIS A 40 -13.55 -9.25 -2.23
CA HIS A 40 -14.56 -9.48 -1.19
C HIS A 40 -14.20 -10.64 -0.27
N ARG A 41 -13.59 -11.70 -0.80
CA ARG A 41 -13.17 -12.87 -0.02
C ARG A 41 -12.05 -12.54 0.98
N ASN A 42 -11.16 -11.63 0.59
CA ASN A 42 -9.96 -11.32 1.35
C ASN A 42 -10.04 -10.01 2.16
N VAL A 43 -11.11 -9.22 1.99
CA VAL A 43 -11.28 -7.92 2.65
C VAL A 43 -11.21 -8.02 4.17
N GLU A 44 -11.75 -9.08 4.77
CA GLU A 44 -11.74 -9.24 6.23
C GLU A 44 -10.33 -9.51 6.76
N ASN A 45 -9.54 -10.32 6.05
CA ASN A 45 -8.13 -10.55 6.39
C ASN A 45 -7.32 -9.26 6.26
N PHE A 46 -7.57 -8.49 5.20
CA PHE A 46 -6.91 -7.20 5.00
C PHE A 46 -7.28 -6.21 6.10
N ARG A 47 -8.56 -6.11 6.46
CA ARG A 47 -9.04 -5.27 7.55
C ARG A 47 -8.38 -5.65 8.87
N ARG A 48 -8.32 -6.95 9.20
CA ARG A 48 -7.66 -7.44 10.42
C ARG A 48 -6.19 -7.04 10.44
N LEU A 49 -5.46 -7.26 9.35
CA LEU A 49 -4.05 -6.88 9.21
C LEU A 49 -3.84 -5.38 9.50
N ILE A 50 -4.65 -4.51 8.90
CA ILE A 50 -4.50 -3.06 9.10
C ILE A 50 -4.83 -2.67 10.55
N MET A 51 -5.89 -3.24 11.13
CA MET A 51 -6.28 -2.96 12.52
C MET A 51 -5.25 -3.42 13.54
N GLU A 52 -4.54 -4.52 13.27
CA GLU A 52 -3.43 -5.02 14.08
C GLU A 52 -2.14 -4.22 13.88
N ALA A 53 -1.89 -3.72 12.66
CA ALA A 53 -0.69 -2.96 12.35
C ALA A 53 -0.72 -1.53 12.91
N ILE A 54 -1.87 -0.85 12.93
CA ILE A 54 -1.98 0.55 13.37
C ILE A 54 -1.44 0.78 14.80
N PRO A 55 -1.77 -0.04 15.82
CA PRO A 55 -1.25 0.12 17.17
C PRO A 55 0.27 -0.06 17.29
N GLU A 56 0.88 -0.86 16.41
CA GLU A 56 2.32 -1.13 16.40
C GLU A 56 3.14 0.00 15.77
N ILE A 57 2.49 1.00 15.16
CA ILE A 57 3.18 2.14 14.57
C ILE A 57 3.75 3.02 15.71
N PRO A 58 5.09 3.21 15.77
CA PRO A 58 5.70 4.01 16.82
C PRO A 58 5.28 5.48 16.71
N ARG A 59 5.08 6.14 17.85
CA ARG A 59 4.76 7.58 17.90
C ARG A 59 5.91 8.44 17.37
N GLU A 60 7.13 8.02 17.63
CA GLU A 60 8.34 8.68 17.14
C GLU A 60 8.82 8.03 15.86
N ARG A 61 9.13 8.85 14.86
CA ARG A 61 9.61 8.39 13.57
C ARG A 61 11.12 8.15 13.63
N THR A 62 11.56 6.97 13.23
CA THR A 62 12.98 6.66 12.95
C THR A 62 13.28 6.65 11.45
N CYS A 63 12.26 6.92 10.62
CA CYS A 63 12.29 6.92 9.15
C CYS A 63 12.93 8.23 8.63
N LYS A 64 13.61 8.18 7.47
CA LYS A 64 14.15 9.39 6.79
C LYS A 64 13.11 10.19 5.98
N CYS A 65 11.84 9.75 5.97
CA CYS A 65 10.81 10.40 5.15
C CYS A 65 10.48 11.82 5.63
N GLY A 66 10.63 12.11 6.93
CA GLY A 66 10.43 13.45 7.50
C GLY A 66 11.52 14.47 7.14
N GLU A 67 12.52 14.06 6.36
CA GLU A 67 13.65 14.90 5.96
C GLU A 67 13.87 14.83 4.44
N ALA A 68 12.86 14.34 3.70
CA ALA A 68 13.00 14.05 2.28
C ALA A 68 13.33 15.30 1.45
N LEU A 69 12.94 16.48 1.91
CA LEU A 69 13.16 17.73 1.17
C LEU A 69 14.50 18.41 1.46
N LYS A 70 15.23 18.01 2.51
CA LYS A 70 16.45 18.72 2.96
C LYS A 70 17.51 18.92 1.88
N GLU A 71 17.66 17.94 0.99
CA GLU A 71 18.66 17.94 -0.10
C GLU A 71 18.02 17.84 -1.50
N ALA A 72 16.69 17.90 -1.59
CA ALA A 72 15.95 17.70 -2.84
C ALA A 72 15.62 19.02 -3.57
N LEU A 73 15.84 20.16 -2.93
CA LEU A 73 15.62 21.49 -3.50
C LEU A 73 16.90 22.00 -4.18
N ILE A 74 16.75 22.53 -5.40
CA ILE A 74 17.82 23.11 -6.22
C ILE A 74 17.84 24.63 -6.04
#